data_AF-A0A8J8EC68-F1
#
_entry.id   AF-A0A8J8EC68-F1
#
_cell.length_a   1.000
_cell.length_b   1.000
_cell.length_c   1.000
_cell.angle_alpha   90.00
_cell.angle_beta   90.00
_cell.angle_gamma   90.00
#
_symmetry.space_group_name_H-M   'P 1'
#
loop_
_entity.id
_entity.type
_entity.pdbx_description
1 polymer ?
#
loop_
_entity_poly.entity_id
_entity_poly.type
_entity_poly.pdbx_seq_one_letter_code
_entity_poly.pdbx_strand_id
1 'polypeptide(L)' 'KILEFDYKGMFDEIRKMNHTMCGPGGVATAIVFSRLAGAVEAELLHYTTSFEVSRSMDAIVGYASIVIRKS' A
#
# COMPACT_ATOMS: atom_id res chain seq x y z
N LYS A 1 -2.06 0.35 -7.48
CA LYS A 1 -3.35 -0.35 -7.29
C LYS A 1 -4.11 0.04 -6.01
N ILE A 2 -3.44 0.26 -4.88
CA ILE A 2 -4.10 0.65 -3.62
C ILE A 2 -4.93 1.94 -3.75
N LEU A 3 -4.38 2.98 -4.39
CA LEU A 3 -5.06 4.28 -4.57
C LEU A 3 -6.31 4.21 -5.47
N GLU A 4 -6.40 3.17 -6.29
CA GLU A 4 -7.55 2.89 -7.17
C GLU A 4 -8.61 2.03 -6.46
N PHE A 5 -8.41 1.73 -5.16
CA PHE A 5 -9.20 0.76 -4.40
C PHE A 5 -9.21 -0.66 -4.99
N ASP A 6 -8.19 -0.99 -5.78
CA ASP A 6 -8.07 -2.28 -6.46
C ASP A 6 -7.18 -3.24 -5.65
N TYR A 7 -7.77 -3.88 -4.63
CA TYR A 7 -7.04 -4.87 -3.83
C TYR A 7 -6.68 -6.13 -4.63
N LYS A 8 -7.45 -6.49 -5.66
CA LYS A 8 -7.18 -7.67 -6.50
C LYS A 8 -5.96 -7.40 -7.38
N GLY A 9 -5.94 -6.26 -8.06
CA GLY A 9 -4.78 -5.81 -8.84
C GLY A 9 -3.53 -5.67 -7.97
N MET A 10 -3.66 -5.24 -6.72
CA MET A 10 -2.54 -5.24 -5.76
C MET A 10 -1.98 -6.65 -5.54
N PHE A 11 -2.83 -7.65 -5.28
CA PHE A 11 -2.38 -9.04 -5.13
C PHE A 11 -1.77 -9.60 -6.42
N ASP A 12 -2.35 -9.27 -7.57
CA ASP A 12 -1.82 -9.68 -8.86
C ASP A 12 -0.44 -9.08 -9.13
N GLU A 13 -0.22 -7.80 -8.81
CA GLU A 13 1.09 -7.15 -8.91
C GLU A 13 2.11 -7.78 -7.95
N ILE A 14 1.73 -8.01 -6.68
CA ILE A 14 2.59 -8.66 -5.69
C ILE A 14 3.09 -10.01 -6.20
N ARG A 15 2.18 -10.82 -6.76
CA ARG A 15 2.52 -12.14 -7.33
C ARG A 15 3.36 -12.04 -8.60
N LYS A 16 2.96 -11.19 -9.55
CA LYS A 16 3.64 -11.07 -10.85
C LYS A 16 5.07 -10.55 -10.71
N MET A 17 5.28 -9.61 -9.79
CA MET A 17 6.56 -8.95 -9.59
C MET A 17 7.44 -9.60 -8.52
N ASN A 18 6.96 -10.69 -7.89
CA ASN A 18 7.58 -11.30 -6.70
C ASN A 18 7.91 -10.25 -5.61
N HIS A 19 7.04 -9.26 -5.44
CA HIS A 19 7.24 -8.23 -4.42
C HIS A 19 7.04 -8.80 -3.03
N THR A 20 7.92 -8.42 -2.11
CA THR A 20 7.75 -8.70 -0.69
C THR A 20 6.95 -7.56 -0.06
N MET A 21 5.80 -7.89 0.51
CA MET A 21 4.96 -6.94 1.24
C MET A 21 4.53 -7.59 2.55
N CYS A 22 4.77 -6.89 3.66
CA CYS A 22 4.21 -7.27 4.95
C CYS A 22 2.74 -6.83 5.03
N GLY A 23 1.84 -7.72 5.42
CA GLY A 23 0.43 -7.41 5.66
C GLY A 23 -0.44 -7.07 4.42
N PRO A 24 -0.30 -7.72 3.26
CA PRO A 24 -1.15 -7.43 2.09
C PRO A 24 -2.63 -7.72 2.37
N GLY A 25 -2.94 -8.71 3.23
CA GLY A 25 -4.30 -8.99 3.68
C GLY A 25 -4.90 -7.86 4.52
N GLY A 26 -4.10 -7.22 5.38
CA GLY A 26 -4.54 -6.07 6.17
C GLY A 26 -4.90 -4.87 5.29
N VAL A 27 -4.04 -4.58 4.30
CA VAL A 27 -4.30 -3.51 3.32
C VAL A 27 -5.53 -3.82 2.47
N ALA A 28 -5.70 -5.06 2.02
CA ALA A 28 -6.89 -5.46 1.27
C ALA A 28 -8.18 -5.30 2.10
N THR A 29 -8.16 -5.71 3.37
CA THR A 29 -9.29 -5.51 4.29
C THR A 29 -9.61 -4.03 4.46
N ALA A 30 -8.61 -3.17 4.64
CA ALA A 30 -8.81 -1.73 4.75
C ALA A 30 -9.44 -1.13 3.48
N ILE A 31 -8.98 -1.53 2.29
CA ILE A 31 -9.57 -1.12 1.01
C ILE A 31 -11.04 -1.52 0.93
N VAL A 32 -11.36 -2.80 1.17
CA VAL A 32 -12.71 -3.33 1.06
C VAL A 32 -13.63 -2.66 2.08
N PHE A 33 -13.22 -2.60 3.35
CA PHE A 33 -13.98 -1.96 4.40
C PHE A 33 -14.27 -0.49 4.08
N SER A 34 -13.25 0.28 3.70
CA SER A 34 -13.42 1.70 3.40
C SER A 34 -14.35 1.92 2.21
N ARG A 35 -14.29 1.07 1.17
CA ARG A 35 -15.24 1.14 0.04
C ARG A 35 -16.67 0.86 0.48
N LEU A 36 -16.89 -0.18 1.29
CA LEU A 36 -18.21 -0.47 1.86
C LEU A 36 -18.70 0.66 2.78
N ALA A 37 -17.78 1.36 3.45
CA ALA A 37 -18.10 2.52 4.26
C ALA A 37 -18.39 3.78 3.41
N GLY A 38 -18.22 3.76 2.09
CA GLY A 38 -18.48 4.91 1.21
C GLY A 38 -17.29 5.83 1.00
N ALA A 39 -16.06 5.34 1.19
CA ALA A 39 -14.86 6.10 0.81
C ALA A 39 -14.80 6.31 -0.72
N VAL A 40 -14.42 7.52 -1.10
CA VAL A 40 -14.35 7.97 -2.50
C VAL A 40 -12.93 8.28 -2.94
N GLU A 41 -12.01 8.46 -1.99
CA GLU A 41 -10.64 8.90 -2.25
C GLU A 41 -9.64 8.12 -1.39
N ALA A 42 -8.50 7.80 -2.00
CA ALA A 42 -7.31 7.32 -1.33
C ALA A 42 -6.11 8.13 -1.78
N GLU A 43 -5.27 8.56 -0.84
CA GLU A 43 -4.12 9.44 -1.10
C GLU A 43 -2.86 8.86 -0.45
N LEU A 44 -1.75 8.84 -1.20
CA LEU A 44 -0.42 8.56 -0.66
C LEU A 44 0.11 9.83 0.03
N LEU A 45 0.16 9.80 1.36
CA LEU A 45 0.66 10.93 2.16
C LEU A 45 2.18 11.02 2.12
N HIS A 46 2.84 9.86 2.17
CA HIS A 46 4.29 9.80 2.19
C HIS A 46 4.80 8.43 1.72
N TYR A 47 5.93 8.45 1.02
CA TYR A 47 6.70 7.27 0.68
C TYR A 47 8.18 7.54 0.97
N THR A 48 8.82 6.58 1.62
CA THR A 48 10.25 6.63 1.98
C THR A 48 10.82 5.22 1.96
N THR A 49 12.13 5.08 2.16
CA THR A 49 12.81 3.79 2.25
C THR A 49 13.77 3.76 3.44
N SER A 50 14.11 2.56 3.91
CA SER A 50 15.11 2.36 4.98
C SER A 50 16.48 2.94 4.64
N PHE A 51 16.77 3.21 3.36
CA PHE A 51 18.00 3.86 2.92
C PHE A 51 18.14 5.29 3.47
N GLU A 52 17.04 6.04 3.63
CA GLU A 52 17.11 7.43 4.10
C GLU A 52 17.71 7.53 5.50
N VAL A 53 17.49 6.51 6.34
CA VAL A 53 18.02 6.43 7.69
C VAL A 53 19.36 5.69 7.73
N SER A 54 19.42 4.49 7.13
CA SER A 54 20.57 3.59 7.29
C SER A 54 21.75 3.90 6.38
N ARG A 55 21.51 4.55 5.22
CA ARG A 55 22.47 4.71 4.12
C ARG A 55 23.08 3.40 3.58
N SER A 56 22.58 2.24 4.00
CA SER A 56 22.98 0.93 3.48
C SER A 56 22.11 0.55 2.28
N MET A 57 22.74 -0.02 1.25
CA MET A 57 22.06 -0.55 0.07
C MET A 57 21.95 -2.08 0.08
N ASP A 58 22.35 -2.74 1.18
CA ASP A 58 22.39 -4.22 1.26
C ASP A 58 20.98 -4.83 1.29
N ALA A 59 20.04 -4.16 1.95
CA ALA A 59 18.62 -4.51 1.96
C ALA A 59 17.76 -3.25 2.16
N ILE A 60 16.92 -2.93 1.17
CA ILE A 60 16.06 -1.74 1.19
C ILE A 60 14.61 -2.16 1.43
N VAL A 61 13.97 -1.56 2.45
CA VAL A 61 12.54 -1.70 2.73
C VAL A 61 11.83 -0.40 2.36
N GLY A 62 10.76 -0.51 1.58
CA GLY A 62 9.88 0.61 1.26
C GLY A 62 8.80 0.80 2.35
N TYR A 63 8.51 2.06 2.68
CA TYR A 63 7.45 2.44 3.60
C TYR A 63 6.49 3.39 2.90
N ALA A 64 5.19 3.13 3.02
CA ALA A 64 4.14 3.97 2.45
C ALA A 64 3.08 4.29 3.52
N SER A 65 2.66 5.54 3.57
CA SER A 65 1.53 6.01 4.38
C SER A 65 0.40 6.45 3.45
N ILE A 66 -0.79 5.86 3.62
CA ILE A 66 -1.95 6.11 2.77
C ILE A 66 -3.14 6.45 3.66
N VAL A 67 -3.87 7.51 3.30
CA VAL A 67 -5.16 7.84 3.89
C VAL A 67 -6.28 7.47 2.94
N ILE A 68 -7.39 6.98 3.50
CA ILE A 68 -8.61 6.66 2.76
C ILE A 68 -9.76 7.41 3.44
N ARG A 69 -10.52 8.21 2.68
CA ARG A 69 -11.54 9.11 3.24
C ARG A 69 -12.83 9.17 2.44
N LYS A 70 -13.89 9.59 3.14
CA LYS A 70 -15.16 10.02 2.56
C LYS A 70 -15.05 11.52 2.24
N SER A 71 -15.82 11.98 1.26
CA SER A 71 -16.02 13.42 0.98
C SER A 71 -16.60 14.15 2.18
#